data_AF-A0A957TKW1-F1
#
_entry.id   AF-A0A957TKW1-F1
#
_cell.length_a   1.000
_cell.length_b   1.000
_cell.length_c   1.000
_cell.angle_alpha   90.00
_cell.angle_beta   90.00
_cell.angle_gamma   90.00
#
_symmetry.space_group_name_H-M   'P 1'
#
loop_
_entity.id
_entity.type
_entity.pdbx_description
1 polymer ?
#
loop_
_entity_poly.entity_id
_entity_poly.type
_entity_poly.pdbx_seq_one_letter_code
_entity_poly.pdbx_strand_id
1 'polypeptide(L)'
;TKGTVSQSLKVLEYKGYIEKQIDAHDRRQIHLLATESGQELLKQLPPNLLRTVAEELGEAASAETVFILRRLLVAMQRDNRMQGFGVCRTCHYHQALDERYFRCGLTGERLTNQNAGLICREHLEPHTGQRS
;
A
#
# COMPACT_ATOMS: atom_id res chain seq x y z
N THR A 1 -8.86 6.34 -13.25
CA THR A 1 -9.17 5.29 -14.26
C THR A 1 -7.89 4.64 -14.76
N LYS A 2 -7.95 3.46 -15.39
CA LYS A 2 -6.76 2.79 -15.96
C LYS A 2 -5.99 3.66 -16.97
N GLY A 3 -6.70 4.52 -17.71
CA GLY A 3 -6.11 5.46 -18.67
C GLY A 3 -5.21 6.51 -18.00
N THR A 4 -5.68 7.15 -16.93
CA THR A 4 -4.90 8.15 -16.19
C THR A 4 -3.64 7.53 -15.57
N VAL A 5 -3.77 6.36 -14.94
CA VAL A 5 -2.61 5.65 -14.34
C VAL A 5 -1.57 5.34 -15.41
N SER A 6 -1.99 4.78 -16.54
CA SER A 6 -1.07 4.44 -17.64
C SER A 6 -0.35 5.67 -18.18
N GLN A 7 -1.03 6.81 -18.26
CA GLN A 7 -0.44 8.06 -18.71
C GLN A 7 0.56 8.61 -17.70
N SER A 8 0.23 8.60 -16.40
CA SER A 8 1.15 9.01 -15.34
C SER A 8 2.42 8.15 -15.33
N LEU A 9 2.28 6.83 -15.47
CA LEU A 9 3.43 5.92 -15.53
C LEU A 9 4.34 6.21 -16.72
N LYS A 10 3.77 6.49 -17.90
CA LYS A 10 4.56 6.89 -19.08
C LYS A 10 5.34 8.18 -18.84
N VAL A 11 4.74 9.17 -18.18
CA VAL A 11 5.43 10.43 -17.86
C VAL A 11 6.58 10.20 -16.88
N LEU A 12 6.37 9.38 -15.85
CA LEU A 12 7.41 9.05 -14.88
C LEU A 12 8.57 8.28 -15.51
N GLU A 13 8.26 7.33 -16.39
CA GLU A 13 9.26 6.55 -17.15
C GLU A 13 10.02 7.43 -18.14
N TYR A 14 9.33 8.29 -18.90
CA TYR A 14 9.95 9.25 -19.81
C TYR A 14 10.90 10.22 -19.09
N LYS A 15 10.55 10.63 -17.87
CA LYS A 15 11.42 11.47 -17.02
C LYS A 15 12.55 10.68 -16.35
N GLY A 16 12.61 9.37 -16.55
CA GLY A 16 13.64 8.49 -15.98
C GLY A 16 13.52 8.26 -14.48
N TYR A 17 12.36 8.53 -13.86
CA TYR A 17 12.13 8.32 -12.42
C TYR A 17 11.71 6.91 -12.06
N ILE A 18 11.18 6.17 -13.04
CA ILE A 18 10.83 4.76 -12.89
C ILE A 18 11.31 3.97 -14.10
N GLU A 19 11.50 2.67 -13.91
CA GLU A 19 11.72 1.69 -14.96
C GLU A 19 10.75 0.51 -14.82
N LYS A 20 10.50 -0.17 -15.95
CA LYS A 20 9.68 -1.39 -16.01
C LYS A 20 10.57 -2.61 -16.16
N GLN A 21 10.40 -3.57 -15.27
CA GLN A 21 11.04 -4.88 -15.37
C GLN A 21 9.96 -5.96 -15.50
N ILE A 22 10.02 -6.74 -16.58
CA ILE A 22 9.13 -7.89 -16.75
C ILE A 22 9.56 -8.97 -15.76
N ASP A 23 8.59 -9.56 -15.05
CA ASP A 23 8.89 -10.66 -14.14
C ASP A 23 9.43 -11.88 -14.90
N ALA A 24 10.45 -12.53 -14.32
CA ALA A 24 11.12 -13.68 -14.95
C ALA A 24 10.24 -14.94 -15.00
N HIS A 25 9.25 -15.06 -14.10
CA HIS A 25 8.41 -16.24 -13.95
C HIS A 25 7.01 -16.03 -14.56
N ASP A 26 6.46 -14.82 -14.54
CA ASP A 26 5.19 -14.47 -15.19
C ASP A 26 5.29 -13.21 -16.05
N ARG A 27 5.34 -13.37 -17.37
CA ARG A 27 5.43 -12.25 -18.33
C ARG A 27 4.23 -11.28 -18.31
N ARG A 28 3.14 -11.64 -17.62
CA ARG A 28 2.00 -10.73 -17.41
C ARG A 28 2.23 -9.77 -16.24
N GLN A 29 3.26 -10.00 -15.42
CA GLN A 29 3.64 -9.13 -14.31
C GLN A 29 4.76 -8.19 -14.73
N ILE A 30 4.60 -6.92 -14.37
CA ILE A 30 5.57 -5.85 -14.62
C ILE A 30 5.87 -5.21 -13.27
N HIS A 31 7.13 -5.25 -12.87
CA HIS A 31 7.65 -4.52 -11.72
C HIS A 31 7.96 -3.09 -12.14
N LEU A 32 7.47 -2.13 -11.35
CA LEU A 32 7.80 -0.73 -11.49
C LEU A 32 8.82 -0.38 -10.42
N LEU A 33 10.05 -0.11 -10.84
CA LEU A 33 11.14 0.21 -9.93
C LEU A 33 11.43 1.69 -9.99
N ALA A 34 11.60 2.33 -8.84
CA ALA A 34 12.10 3.69 -8.78
C ALA A 34 13.61 3.67 -9.09
N THR A 35 14.02 4.47 -10.07
CA THR A 35 15.43 4.65 -10.43
C THR A 35 16.15 5.44 -9.34
N GLU A 36 17.47 5.54 -9.43
CA GLU A 36 18.26 6.39 -8.52
C GLU A 36 17.76 7.85 -8.54
N SER A 37 17.49 8.41 -9.73
CA SER A 37 16.96 9.78 -9.85
C SER A 37 15.53 9.90 -9.29
N GLY A 38 14.71 8.85 -9.42
CA GLY A 38 13.40 8.78 -8.78
C GLY A 38 13.48 8.78 -7.26
N GLN A 39 14.42 8.02 -6.69
CA GLN A 39 14.66 7.99 -5.25
C GLN A 39 15.19 9.33 -4.73
N GLU A 40 16.07 9.99 -5.49
CA GLU A 40 16.57 11.31 -5.10
C GLU A 40 15.47 12.38 -5.15
N LEU A 41 14.58 12.32 -6.13
CA LEU A 41 13.39 13.18 -6.19
C LEU A 41 12.50 13.00 -4.95
N LEU A 42 12.29 11.75 -4.50
CA LEU A 42 11.46 11.47 -3.32
C LEU A 42 12.03 12.13 -2.05
N LYS A 43 13.35 12.26 -1.92
CA LYS A 43 13.99 12.94 -0.78
C LYS A 43 13.78 14.46 -0.78
N GLN A 44 13.55 15.04 -1.96
CA GLN A 44 13.32 16.48 -2.12
C GLN A 44 11.85 16.87 -1.92
N LEU A 45 10.94 15.89 -1.83
CA LEU A 45 9.55 16.17 -1.55
C LEU A 45 9.43 16.77 -0.13
N PRO A 46 8.70 17.88 0.03
CA PRO A 46 8.53 18.48 1.34
C PRO A 46 7.89 17.46 2.31
N PRO A 47 8.12 17.60 3.63
CA PRO A 47 7.40 16.81 4.61
C PRO A 47 5.91 16.84 4.27
N ASN A 48 5.29 15.66 4.17
CA ASN A 48 3.86 15.56 3.88
C ASN A 48 3.12 16.56 4.76
N LEU A 49 2.38 17.51 4.16
CA LEU A 49 1.57 18.51 4.87
C LEU A 49 0.78 17.88 6.03
N LEU A 50 0.26 16.67 5.80
CA LEU A 50 -0.46 15.87 6.79
C LEU A 50 0.36 15.56 8.05
N ARG A 51 1.68 15.37 7.94
CA ARG A 51 2.58 15.13 9.07
C ARG A 51 2.74 16.39 9.90
N THR A 52 2.99 17.53 9.25
CA THR A 52 3.09 18.82 9.94
C THR A 52 1.79 19.16 10.67
N VAL A 53 0.65 19.01 10.00
CA VAL A 53 -0.67 19.22 10.63
C VAL A 53 -0.92 18.21 11.75
N ALA A 54 -0.50 16.95 11.61
CA ALA A 54 -0.64 15.95 12.67
C ALA A 54 0.22 16.26 13.91
N GLU A 55 1.42 16.80 13.71
CA GLU A 55 2.29 17.27 14.80
C GLU A 55 1.65 18.46 15.54
N GLU A 56 1.08 19.42 14.80
CA GLU A 56 0.36 20.57 15.37
C GLU A 56 -0.90 20.17 16.17
N LEU A 57 -1.64 19.15 15.71
CA LEU A 57 -2.81 18.62 16.40
C LEU A 57 -2.46 17.89 17.71
N GLY A 58 -1.20 17.46 17.87
CA GLY A 58 -0.76 16.61 18.95
C GLY A 58 -1.16 15.14 18.79
N GLU A 59 -0.44 14.24 19.47
CA GLU A 59 -0.51 12.80 19.26
C GLU A 59 -1.92 12.21 19.47
N ALA A 60 -2.60 12.59 20.54
CA ALA A 60 -3.92 12.05 20.88
C ALA A 60 -5.00 12.45 19.86
N ALA A 61 -5.08 13.74 19.51
CA ALA A 61 -6.05 14.26 18.55
C ALA A 61 -5.75 13.76 17.13
N SER A 62 -4.47 13.64 16.77
CA SER A 62 -4.05 13.03 15.50
C SER A 62 -4.47 11.56 15.41
N ALA A 63 -4.23 10.77 16.45
CA ALA A 63 -4.62 9.36 16.50
C ALA A 63 -6.13 9.17 16.39
N GLU A 64 -6.92 9.97 17.11
CA GLU A 64 -8.38 9.95 17.02
C GLU A 64 -8.86 10.34 15.61
N THR A 65 -8.29 11.39 15.03
CA THR A 65 -8.61 11.84 13.67
C THR A 65 -8.32 10.75 12.63
N VAL A 66 -7.14 10.12 12.70
CA VAL A 66 -6.77 9.01 11.82
C VAL A 66 -7.74 7.84 11.98
N PHE A 67 -8.13 7.50 13.21
CA PHE A 67 -9.10 6.44 13.47
C PHE A 67 -10.46 6.72 12.83
N ILE A 68 -11.00 7.94 13.01
CA ILE A 68 -12.30 8.34 12.45
C ILE A 68 -12.24 8.35 10.93
N LEU A 69 -11.21 8.97 10.33
CA LEU A 69 -11.03 9.01 8.88
C LEU A 69 -10.91 7.61 8.27
N ARG A 70 -10.16 6.70 8.91
CA ARG A 70 -10.05 5.31 8.44
C ARG A 70 -11.41 4.62 8.47
N ARG A 71 -12.18 4.76 9.56
CA ARG A 71 -13.52 4.16 9.66
C ARG A 71 -14.46 4.68 8.57
N LEU A 72 -14.45 5.98 8.31
CA LEU A 72 -15.25 6.60 7.26
C LEU A 72 -14.86 6.05 5.88
N LEU A 73 -13.56 6.03 5.56
CA LEU A 73 -13.06 5.53 4.29
C LEU A 73 -13.40 4.05 4.06
N VAL A 74 -13.25 3.20 5.07
CA VAL A 74 -13.63 1.78 4.99
C VAL A 74 -15.13 1.62 4.74
N ALA A 75 -15.97 2.41 5.42
CA ALA A 75 -17.41 2.39 5.20
C ALA A 75 -17.77 2.82 3.75
N MET A 76 -17.16 3.89 3.25
CA MET A 76 -17.35 4.37 1.88
C MET A 76 -16.87 3.34 0.84
N GLN A 77 -15.73 2.68 1.07
CA GLN A 77 -15.21 1.66 0.17
C GLN A 77 -16.16 0.45 0.08
N ARG A 78 -16.70 -0.01 1.22
CA ARG A 78 -17.69 -1.09 1.27
C ARG A 78 -18.95 -0.75 0.50
N ASP A 79 -19.50 0.46 0.72
CA ASP A 79 -20.70 0.93 0.04
C ASP A 79 -20.51 1.01 -1.49
N ASN A 80 -19.35 1.52 -1.92
CA ASN A 80 -18.99 1.63 -3.33
C ASN A 80 -18.49 0.31 -3.96
N ARG A 81 -18.51 -0.81 -3.22
CA ARG A 81 -17.94 -2.11 -3.64
C ARG A 81 -16.50 -2.00 -4.14
N MET A 82 -15.74 -1.05 -3.62
CA MET A 82 -14.32 -0.87 -3.94
C MET A 82 -13.51 -1.82 -3.06
N GLN A 83 -12.54 -2.51 -3.67
CA GLN A 83 -11.55 -3.25 -2.89
C GLN A 83 -10.66 -2.27 -2.13
N GLY A 84 -10.43 -2.56 -0.85
CA GLY A 84 -9.45 -1.86 -0.04
C GLY A 84 -8.02 -2.19 -0.49
N PHE A 85 -7.07 -1.39 -0.02
CA PHE A 85 -5.64 -1.71 -0.10
C PHE A 85 -4.98 -1.36 1.23
N GLY A 86 -3.88 -2.02 1.56
CA GLY A 86 -3.19 -1.81 2.83
C GLY A 86 -1.89 -2.60 2.89
N VAL A 87 -1.10 -2.38 3.93
CA VAL A 87 0.16 -3.12 4.10
C VAL A 87 -0.13 -4.61 4.24
N CYS A 88 0.57 -5.47 3.48
CA CYS A 88 0.27 -6.89 3.40
C CYS A 88 0.22 -7.59 4.77
N ARG A 89 1.14 -7.28 5.70
CA ARG A 89 1.15 -7.85 7.06
C ARG A 89 -0.08 -7.54 7.92
N THR A 90 -0.86 -6.52 7.56
CA THR A 90 -2.11 -6.17 8.26
C THR A 90 -3.33 -6.73 7.56
N CYS A 91 -3.17 -7.50 6.48
CA CYS A 91 -4.27 -8.10 5.73
C CYS A 91 -4.84 -9.30 6.48
N HIS A 92 -6.16 -9.51 6.40
CA HIS A 92 -6.83 -10.71 6.88
C HIS A 92 -6.21 -12.02 6.33
N TYR A 93 -5.71 -12.00 5.09
CA TYR A 93 -5.09 -13.17 4.46
C TYR A 93 -3.63 -13.38 4.85
N HIS A 94 -3.01 -12.51 5.65
CA HIS A 94 -1.62 -12.68 6.03
C HIS A 94 -1.46 -13.81 7.06
N GLN A 95 -0.73 -14.86 6.71
CA GLN A 95 -0.52 -16.03 7.57
C GLN A 95 0.97 -16.14 7.94
N ALA A 96 1.26 -16.12 9.23
CA ALA A 96 2.58 -16.51 9.75
C ALA A 96 2.63 -18.03 9.91
N LEU A 97 3.54 -18.67 9.19
CA LEU A 97 3.81 -20.11 9.31
C LEU A 97 4.93 -20.38 10.33
N ASP A 98 5.85 -19.42 10.48
CA ASP A 98 7.00 -19.40 11.41
C ASP A 98 7.42 -17.92 11.61
N GLU A 99 8.35 -17.63 12.52
CA GLU A 99 8.94 -16.31 12.77
C GLU A 99 9.49 -15.63 11.52
N ARG A 100 9.94 -16.42 10.52
CA ARG A 100 10.54 -15.93 9.28
C ARG A 100 9.78 -16.29 8.01
N TYR A 101 8.74 -17.11 8.11
CA TYR A 101 8.03 -17.64 6.95
C TYR A 101 6.57 -17.21 6.98
N PHE A 102 6.20 -16.42 5.97
CA PHE A 102 4.85 -15.91 5.79
C PHE A 102 4.27 -16.41 4.47
N ARG A 103 2.94 -16.48 4.41
CA ARG A 103 2.19 -16.86 3.20
C ARG A 103 0.95 -16.00 3.06
N CYS A 104 0.59 -15.71 1.81
CA CYS A 104 -0.71 -15.14 1.49
C CYS A 104 -1.76 -16.25 1.47
N GLY A 105 -2.75 -16.21 2.36
CA GLY A 105 -3.85 -17.16 2.41
C GLY A 105 -4.76 -17.12 1.17
N LEU A 106 -4.76 -16.00 0.41
CA LEU A 106 -5.53 -15.82 -0.81
C LEU A 106 -4.83 -16.38 -2.05
N THR A 107 -3.60 -15.94 -2.32
CA THR A 107 -2.85 -16.37 -3.54
C THR A 107 -2.08 -17.67 -3.32
N GLY A 108 -1.82 -18.00 -2.06
CA GLY A 108 -1.00 -19.13 -1.67
C GLY A 108 0.50 -18.94 -1.79
N GLU A 109 0.94 -17.76 -2.24
CA GLU A 109 2.35 -17.43 -2.46
C GLU A 109 3.09 -17.19 -1.15
N ARG A 110 4.38 -17.50 -1.17
CA ARG A 110 5.30 -17.21 -0.06
C ARG A 110 5.58 -15.71 0.00
N LEU A 111 5.47 -15.14 1.19
CA LEU A 111 5.75 -13.74 1.44
C LEU A 111 7.10 -13.61 2.16
N THR A 112 8.00 -12.80 1.60
CA THR A 112 9.21 -12.34 2.31
C THR A 112 8.84 -11.23 3.29
N ASN A 113 9.71 -10.96 4.28
CA ASN A 113 9.54 -9.81 5.18
C ASN A 113 9.40 -8.47 4.43
N GLN A 114 10.13 -8.32 3.33
CA GLN A 114 10.04 -7.16 2.45
C GLN A 114 8.66 -7.07 1.78
N ASN A 115 8.19 -8.15 1.15
CA ASN A 115 6.88 -8.18 0.47
C ASN A 115 5.72 -7.98 1.46
N ALA A 116 5.84 -8.52 2.68
CA ALA A 116 4.87 -8.30 3.76
C ALA A 116 4.79 -6.83 4.21
N GLY A 117 5.79 -6.01 3.90
CA GLY A 117 5.79 -4.56 4.14
C GLY A 117 5.22 -3.73 2.99
N LEU A 118 4.91 -4.33 1.84
CA LEU A 118 4.37 -3.62 0.67
C LEU A 118 2.85 -3.50 0.74
N ILE A 119 2.29 -2.62 -0.09
CA ILE A 119 0.84 -2.46 -0.27
C ILE A 119 0.27 -3.67 -1.01
N CYS A 120 -0.69 -4.34 -0.40
CA CYS A 120 -1.50 -5.41 -0.96
C CYS A 120 -2.78 -4.83 -1.57
N ARG A 121 -3.02 -5.12 -2.86
CA ARG A 121 -4.23 -4.71 -3.59
C ARG A 121 -5.47 -5.54 -3.18
N GLU A 122 -5.26 -6.77 -2.77
CA GLU A 122 -6.32 -7.66 -2.29
C GLU A 122 -6.48 -7.56 -0.76
N HIS A 123 -6.05 -6.44 -0.17
CA HIS A 123 -6.10 -6.26 1.27
C HIS A 123 -7.54 -6.27 1.74
N LEU A 124 -7.77 -7.05 2.79
CA LEU A 124 -9.00 -7.02 3.54
C LEU A 124 -8.66 -6.66 4.98
N GLU A 125 -9.30 -5.60 5.49
CA GLU A 125 -9.21 -5.23 6.90
C GLU A 125 -9.57 -6.45 7.76
N PRO A 126 -8.71 -6.86 8.71
CA PRO A 126 -9.03 -7.93 9.62
C PRO A 126 -10.35 -7.58 10.31
N HIS A 127 -11.29 -8.52 10.35
CA HIS A 127 -12.47 -8.35 11.16
C HIS A 127 -12.02 -8.24 12.63
N THR A 128 -11.95 -7.02 13.16
CA THR A 128 -12.00 -6.81 14.59
C THR A 128 -13.40 -7.21 15.02
N GLY A 129 -13.57 -8.49 15.34
CA GLY A 129 -14.82 -9.00 15.87
C GLY A 129 -15.25 -8.11 17.04
N GLN A 130 -16.42 -7.49 16.90
CA GLN A 130 -17.25 -7.19 18.06
C GLN A 130 -17.43 -8.54 18.76
N ARG A 131 -16.74 -8.72 19.89
CA ARG A 131 -17.11 -9.74 20.86
C ARG A 131 -18.51 -9.36 21.33
N SER A 132 -19.50 -10.14 20.90
CA SER A 132 -20.77 -10.28 21.63
C SER A 132 -20.51 -10.98 22.96
#